data_AF-A0A432EQA7-F1
#
_entry.id   AF-A0A432EQA7-F1
#
_cell.length_a   1.000
_cell.length_b   1.000
_cell.length_c   1.000
_cell.angle_alpha   90.00
_cell.angle_beta   90.00
_cell.angle_gamma   90.00
#
_symmetry.space_group_name_H-M   'P 1'
#
loop_
_entity.id
_entity.type
_entity.pdbx_description
1 polymer ?
#
loop_
_entity_poly.entity_id
_entity_poly.type
_entity_poly.pdbx_seq_one_letter_code
_entity_poly.pdbx_strand_id
1 'polypeptide(L)'
;MSNTFALAYLVSAALFILGLKGLTSPATARRGNYLAMTGMVIAIITTLFSPAINSYGLIVVGLAIGAAAGLFIAKRIEMTAMPQLVAALHSFVGLAAVLVAIGTFLNHRAEGTLHTGLMAELFVGTFIGAITFTGSVIAFGKLQGLIG
;
A
#
# COMPACT_ATOMS: atom_id res chain seq x y z
N MET A 1 5.78 24.11 -8.72
CA MET A 1 4.76 23.15 -8.26
C MET A 1 5.32 21.72 -8.25
N SER A 2 5.82 21.18 -9.37
CA SER A 2 6.42 19.83 -9.43
C SER A 2 7.50 19.56 -8.37
N ASN A 3 8.39 20.53 -8.15
CA ASN A 3 9.48 20.40 -7.18
C ASN A 3 8.97 20.25 -5.72
N THR A 4 7.82 20.84 -5.41
CA THR A 4 7.21 20.74 -4.07
C THR A 4 6.66 19.33 -3.81
N PHE A 5 6.01 18.71 -4.79
CA PHE A 5 5.56 17.31 -4.69
C PHE A 5 6.74 16.35 -4.54
N ALA A 6 7.78 16.52 -5.36
CA ALA A 6 8.98 15.69 -5.30
C ALA A 6 9.68 15.80 -3.93
N LEU A 7 9.82 17.01 -3.39
CA LEU A 7 10.38 17.23 -2.06
C LEU A 7 9.52 16.59 -0.96
N ALA A 8 8.20 16.70 -1.03
CA ALA A 8 7.31 16.08 -0.05
C ALA A 8 7.38 14.54 -0.08
N TYR A 9 7.45 13.95 -1.28
CA TYR A 9 7.68 12.51 -1.42
C TYR A 9 9.06 12.08 -0.91
N LEU A 10 10.10 12.88 -1.14
CA LEU A 10 11.44 12.62 -0.60
C LEU A 10 11.45 12.65 0.93
N VAL A 11 10.78 13.64 1.55
CA VAL A 11 10.62 13.71 3.00
C VAL A 11 9.86 12.50 3.53
N SER A 12 8.76 12.12 2.88
CA SER A 12 8.01 10.91 3.23
C SER A 12 8.88 9.65 3.17
N ALA A 13 9.65 9.47 2.09
CA ALA A 13 10.55 8.33 1.94
C ALA A 13 11.62 8.29 3.04
N ALA A 14 12.22 9.44 3.37
CA ALA A 14 13.18 9.55 4.47
C ALA A 14 12.56 9.16 5.83
N LEU A 15 11.33 9.60 6.10
CA LEU A 15 10.60 9.24 7.32
C LEU A 15 10.29 7.74 7.39
N PHE A 16 9.94 7.10 6.28
CA PHE A 16 9.77 5.64 6.25
C PHE A 16 11.07 4.90 6.56
N ILE A 17 12.20 5.32 5.97
CA ILE A 17 13.52 4.71 6.24
C ILE A 17 13.88 4.86 7.73
N LEU A 18 13.73 6.06 8.29
CA LEU A 18 13.98 6.31 9.72
C LEU A 18 12.99 5.57 10.61
N GLY A 19 11.74 5.42 10.17
CA GLY A 19 10.70 4.65 10.84
C GLY A 19 11.08 3.18 10.96
N LEU A 20 11.41 2.54 9.83
CA LEU A 20 11.87 1.14 9.78
C LEU A 20 13.13 0.93 10.62
N LYS A 21 14.10 1.84 10.54
CA LYS A 21 15.29 1.81 11.42
C LYS A 21 14.91 1.90 12.90
N GLY A 22 13.90 2.70 13.24
CA GLY A 22 13.40 2.81 14.61
C GLY A 22 12.72 1.53 15.12
N LEU A 23 12.12 0.73 14.24
CA LEU A 23 11.41 -0.50 14.59
C LEU A 23 12.35 -1.68 14.94
N THR A 24 13.65 -1.60 14.61
CA THR A 24 14.61 -2.68 14.87
C THR A 24 15.09 -2.77 16.33
N SER A 25 14.77 -1.78 17.18
CA SER A 25 15.09 -1.83 18.61
C SER A 25 13.87 -1.53 19.49
N PRO A 26 13.67 -2.26 20.61
CA PRO A 26 12.56 -1.99 21.52
C PRO A 26 12.56 -0.56 22.09
N ALA A 27 13.74 0.00 22.34
CA ALA A 27 13.89 1.36 22.87
C ALA A 27 13.36 2.44 21.91
N THR A 28 13.50 2.23 20.61
CA THR A 28 13.09 3.20 19.58
C THR A 28 11.79 2.85 18.86
N ALA A 29 11.21 1.67 19.09
CA ALA A 29 10.09 1.14 18.33
C ALA A 29 8.88 2.09 18.25
N ARG A 30 8.49 2.70 19.38
CA ARG A 30 7.38 3.68 19.42
C ARG A 30 7.65 4.89 18.53
N ARG A 31 8.86 5.45 18.62
CA ARG A 31 9.28 6.59 17.77
C ARG A 31 9.32 6.18 16.30
N GLY A 32 9.83 4.98 15.99
CA GLY A 32 9.86 4.44 14.64
C GLY A 32 8.45 4.38 14.02
N ASN A 33 7.47 3.89 14.79
CA ASN A 33 6.08 3.83 14.34
C ASN A 33 5.49 5.23 14.07
N TYR A 34 5.72 6.21 14.95
CA TYR A 34 5.25 7.59 14.71
C TYR A 34 5.87 8.23 13.46
N LEU A 35 7.15 7.98 13.18
CA LEU A 35 7.80 8.47 11.97
C LEU A 35 7.18 7.86 10.70
N ALA A 36 6.93 6.55 10.70
CA ALA A 36 6.30 5.87 9.58
C ALA A 36 4.86 6.37 9.34
N MET A 37 4.06 6.55 10.41
CA MET A 37 2.71 7.13 10.30
C MET A 37 2.75 8.55 9.72
N THR A 38 3.69 9.38 10.17
CA THR A 38 3.86 10.75 9.67
C THR A 38 4.23 10.75 8.19
N GLY A 39 5.16 9.87 7.76
CA GLY A 39 5.51 9.69 6.35
C GLY A 39 4.28 9.33 5.51
N MET A 40 3.49 8.35 5.94
CA MET A 40 2.27 7.95 5.23
C MET A 40 1.27 9.09 5.08
N VAL A 41 1.04 9.88 6.14
CA VAL A 41 0.14 11.05 6.08
C VAL A 41 0.64 12.08 5.07
N ILE A 42 1.94 12.38 5.05
CA ILE A 42 2.53 13.30 4.07
C ILE A 42 2.32 12.78 2.65
N ALA A 43 2.57 11.49 2.38
CA ALA A 43 2.40 10.89 1.06
C ALA A 43 0.95 10.97 0.57
N ILE A 44 -0.02 10.61 1.41
CA ILE A 44 -1.45 10.67 1.07
C ILE A 44 -1.85 12.11 0.75
N ILE A 45 -1.54 13.05 1.64
CA ILE A 45 -1.91 14.47 1.47
C ILE A 45 -1.27 15.01 0.19
N THR A 46 0.03 14.79 0.00
CA THR A 46 0.75 15.22 -1.21
C THR A 46 0.10 14.68 -2.48
N THR A 47 -0.32 13.41 -2.47
CA THR A 47 -0.99 12.78 -3.61
C THR A 47 -2.34 13.43 -3.87
N LEU A 48 -3.15 13.68 -2.83
CA LEU A 48 -4.46 14.33 -2.94
C LEU A 48 -4.40 15.75 -3.55
N PHE A 49 -3.33 16.48 -3.31
CA PHE A 49 -3.13 17.80 -3.92
C PHE A 49 -2.58 17.75 -5.36
N SER A 50 -2.33 16.56 -5.91
CA SER A 50 -1.85 16.41 -7.27
C SER A 50 -2.89 16.90 -8.28
N PRO A 51 -2.51 17.75 -9.27
CA PRO A 51 -3.43 18.23 -10.29
C PRO A 51 -3.92 17.12 -11.24
N ALA A 52 -3.35 15.91 -11.18
CA ALA A 52 -3.80 14.76 -11.95
C ALA A 52 -5.07 14.08 -11.37
N ILE A 53 -5.53 14.49 -10.19
CA ILE A 53 -6.71 13.89 -9.56
C ILE A 53 -7.99 14.55 -10.07
N ASN A 54 -8.79 13.75 -10.76
CA ASN A 54 -10.09 14.19 -11.29
C ASN A 54 -11.28 13.78 -10.40
N SER A 55 -11.13 12.72 -9.59
CA SER A 55 -12.24 12.08 -8.86
C SER A 55 -11.99 11.95 -7.36
N TYR A 56 -12.11 13.06 -6.63
CA TYR A 56 -11.94 13.09 -5.17
C TYR A 56 -12.96 12.22 -4.42
N GLY A 57 -14.21 12.15 -4.90
CA GLY A 57 -15.28 11.40 -4.23
C GLY A 57 -14.96 9.92 -4.06
N LEU A 58 -14.51 9.25 -5.13
CA LEU A 58 -14.15 7.83 -5.09
C LEU A 58 -12.94 7.57 -4.19
N ILE A 59 -11.94 8.46 -4.21
CA ILE A 59 -10.75 8.33 -3.38
C ILE A 59 -11.11 8.44 -1.90
N VAL A 60 -11.90 9.45 -1.52
CA VAL A 60 -12.31 9.66 -0.13
C VAL A 60 -13.17 8.51 0.36
N VAL A 61 -14.13 8.04 -0.44
CA VAL A 61 -14.98 6.89 -0.09
C VAL A 61 -14.15 5.62 0.08
N GLY A 62 -13.25 5.31 -0.87
CA GLY A 62 -12.37 4.15 -0.78
C GLY A 62 -11.45 4.20 0.44
N LEU A 63 -10.84 5.36 0.71
CA LEU A 63 -10.01 5.58 1.89
C LEU A 63 -10.81 5.41 3.18
N ALA A 64 -12.02 5.97 3.25
CA ALA A 64 -12.88 5.88 4.43
C ALA A 64 -13.30 4.42 4.71
N ILE A 65 -13.71 3.67 3.67
CA ILE A 65 -14.09 2.26 3.81
C ILE A 65 -12.88 1.43 4.27
N GLY A 66 -11.73 1.58 3.61
CA GLY A 66 -10.52 0.84 3.95
C GLY A 66 -10.03 1.15 5.37
N ALA A 67 -9.99 2.43 5.74
CA ALA A 67 -9.60 2.86 7.08
C ALA A 67 -10.57 2.36 8.16
N ALA A 68 -11.87 2.44 7.93
CA ALA A 68 -12.88 1.97 8.88
C ALA A 68 -12.79 0.45 9.09
N ALA A 69 -12.72 -0.33 8.00
CA ALA A 69 -12.57 -1.78 8.08
C ALA A 69 -11.26 -2.18 8.76
N GLY A 70 -10.14 -1.55 8.39
CA GLY A 70 -8.83 -1.79 8.98
C GLY A 70 -8.80 -1.49 10.48
N LEU A 71 -9.34 -0.34 10.90
CA LEU A 71 -9.43 0.04 12.32
C LEU A 71 -10.33 -0.91 13.11
N PHE A 72 -11.45 -1.34 12.53
CA PHE A 72 -12.36 -2.28 13.17
C PHE A 72 -11.69 -3.63 13.40
N ILE A 73 -11.04 -4.20 12.38
CA ILE A 73 -10.36 -5.50 12.46
C ILE A 73 -9.18 -5.43 13.44
N ALA A 74 -8.34 -4.39 13.33
CA ALA A 74 -7.14 -4.23 14.16
C ALA A 74 -7.47 -4.10 15.66
N LYS A 75 -8.64 -3.54 16.01
CA LYS A 75 -9.08 -3.42 17.41
C LYS A 75 -9.67 -4.69 18.00
N ARG A 76 -10.10 -5.65 17.17
CA ARG A 76 -10.79 -6.87 17.63
C ARG A 76 -9.98 -8.15 17.51
N ILE A 77 -8.87 -8.12 16.76
CA ILE A 77 -8.02 -9.30 16.60
C ILE A 77 -7.27 -9.65 17.88
N GLU A 78 -7.12 -10.93 18.17
CA GLU A 78 -6.26 -11.41 19.26
C GLU A 78 -4.78 -11.40 18.85
N MET A 79 -3.87 -11.19 19.81
CA MET A 79 -2.42 -11.16 19.53
C MET A 79 -1.89 -12.52 19.03
N THR A 80 -2.55 -13.62 19.39
CA THR A 80 -2.28 -14.99 18.91
C THR A 80 -2.60 -15.15 17.42
N ALA A 81 -3.57 -14.40 16.91
CA ALA A 81 -4.02 -14.40 15.52
C ALA A 81 -3.33 -13.33 14.66
N MET A 82 -2.25 -12.70 15.16
CA MET A 82 -1.50 -11.71 14.38
C MET A 82 -0.86 -12.29 13.10
N PRO A 83 -0.29 -13.52 13.09
CA PRO A 83 0.33 -14.07 11.87
C PRO A 83 -0.64 -14.15 10.67
N GLN A 84 -1.86 -14.63 10.90
CA GLN A 84 -2.88 -14.72 9.84
C GLN A 84 -3.42 -13.35 9.43
N LEU A 85 -3.59 -12.42 10.37
CA LEU A 85 -3.99 -11.06 10.02
C LEU A 85 -2.94 -10.40 9.13
N VAL A 86 -1.65 -10.55 9.45
CA VAL A 86 -0.56 -10.02 8.61
C VAL A 86 -0.58 -10.65 7.22
N ALA A 87 -0.80 -11.97 7.11
CA ALA A 87 -0.99 -12.64 5.82
C ALA A 87 -2.17 -12.03 5.04
N ALA A 88 -3.34 -11.91 5.68
CA ALA A 88 -4.51 -11.30 5.04
C ALA A 88 -4.24 -9.85 4.58
N LEU A 89 -3.58 -9.04 5.39
CA LEU A 89 -3.23 -7.65 5.04
C LEU A 89 -2.26 -7.57 3.85
N HIS A 90 -1.32 -8.49 3.74
CA HIS A 90 -0.38 -8.53 2.63
C HIS A 90 -1.05 -8.93 1.30
N SER A 91 -2.16 -9.69 1.37
CA SER A 91 -2.97 -9.98 0.18
C SER A 91 -3.54 -8.70 -0.45
N PHE A 92 -4.03 -7.75 0.36
CA PHE A 92 -4.55 -6.48 -0.14
C PHE A 92 -3.47 -5.62 -0.81
N VAL A 93 -2.22 -5.69 -0.36
CA VAL A 93 -1.08 -5.01 -1.01
C VAL A 93 -0.86 -5.58 -2.41
N GLY A 94 -0.86 -6.91 -2.55
CA GLY A 94 -0.73 -7.58 -3.86
C GLY A 94 -1.86 -7.24 -4.82
N LEU A 95 -3.11 -7.28 -4.33
CA LEU A 95 -4.28 -6.93 -5.12
C LEU A 95 -4.26 -5.45 -5.55
N ALA A 96 -3.85 -4.54 -4.66
CA ALA A 96 -3.71 -3.13 -5.00
C ALA A 96 -2.67 -2.92 -6.12
N ALA A 97 -1.53 -3.61 -6.08
CA ALA A 97 -0.52 -3.54 -7.13
C ALA A 97 -1.07 -3.99 -8.50
N VAL A 98 -1.83 -5.09 -8.54
CA VAL A 98 -2.49 -5.58 -9.77
C VAL A 98 -3.52 -4.57 -10.29
N LEU A 99 -4.38 -4.03 -9.42
CA LEU A 99 -5.41 -3.07 -9.82
C LEU A 99 -4.79 -1.75 -10.33
N VAL A 100 -3.73 -1.27 -9.68
CA VAL A 100 -2.98 -0.08 -10.12
C VAL A 100 -2.33 -0.33 -11.47
N ALA A 101 -1.76 -1.52 -11.72
CA ALA A 101 -1.16 -1.85 -13.00
C ALA A 101 -2.20 -1.92 -14.13
N ILE A 102 -3.37 -2.52 -13.88
CA ILE A 102 -4.50 -2.54 -14.83
C ILE A 102 -4.96 -1.11 -15.13
N GLY A 103 -5.18 -0.28 -14.12
CA GLY A 103 -5.58 1.11 -14.29
C GLY A 103 -4.56 1.92 -15.10
N THR A 104 -3.27 1.74 -14.80
CA THR A 104 -2.17 2.40 -15.52
C THR A 104 -2.11 1.95 -16.98
N PHE A 105 -2.24 0.64 -17.24
CA PHE A 105 -2.28 0.08 -18.59
C PHE A 105 -3.44 0.67 -19.41
N LEU A 106 -4.65 0.70 -18.85
CA LEU A 106 -5.83 1.17 -19.56
C LEU A 106 -5.73 2.66 -19.92
N ASN A 107 -5.24 3.50 -19.00
CA ASN A 107 -5.05 4.93 -19.25
C ASN A 107 -4.01 5.16 -20.37
N HIS A 108 -2.81 4.58 -20.24
CA HIS A 108 -1.76 4.81 -21.25
C HIS A 108 -2.09 4.15 -22.60
N ARG A 109 -2.89 3.07 -22.61
CA ARG A 109 -3.43 2.49 -23.84
C ARG A 109 -4.38 3.45 -24.55
N ALA A 110 -5.27 4.09 -23.80
CA ALA A 110 -6.22 5.05 -24.36
C ALA A 110 -5.51 6.31 -24.90
N GLU A 111 -4.42 6.72 -24.27
CA GLU A 111 -3.61 7.87 -24.68
C GLU A 111 -2.59 7.54 -25.79
N GLY A 112 -2.41 6.27 -26.14
CA GLY A 112 -1.41 5.84 -27.13
C GLY A 112 0.05 5.98 -26.66
N THR A 113 0.28 6.07 -25.35
CA THR A 113 1.60 6.30 -24.73
C THR A 113 2.28 5.01 -24.25
N LEU A 114 1.74 3.85 -24.64
CA LEU A 114 2.34 2.55 -24.35
C LEU A 114 3.70 2.40 -25.01
N HIS A 115 4.69 2.04 -24.22
CA HIS A 115 6.03 1.72 -24.68
C HIS A 115 6.54 0.47 -23.94
N THR A 116 7.55 -0.18 -24.51
CA THR A 116 8.06 -1.47 -24.01
C THR A 116 8.54 -1.42 -22.56
N GLY A 117 9.14 -0.30 -22.14
CA GLY A 117 9.57 -0.07 -20.75
C GLY A 117 8.40 -0.14 -19.76
N LEU A 118 7.37 0.68 -19.97
CA LEU A 118 6.15 0.66 -19.17
C LEU A 118 5.48 -0.73 -19.18
N MET A 119 5.42 -1.42 -20.34
CA MET A 119 4.87 -2.78 -20.39
C MET A 119 5.63 -3.76 -19.49
N ALA A 120 6.97 -3.67 -19.48
CA ALA A 120 7.79 -4.50 -18.61
C ALA A 120 7.57 -4.18 -17.13
N GLU A 121 7.50 -2.90 -16.76
CA GLU A 121 7.21 -2.45 -15.39
C GLU A 121 5.83 -2.94 -14.91
N LEU A 122 4.81 -2.77 -15.75
CA LEU A 122 3.45 -3.22 -15.44
C LEU A 122 3.37 -4.74 -15.33
N PHE A 123 4.08 -5.48 -16.19
CA PHE A 123 4.16 -6.93 -16.12
C PHE A 123 4.80 -7.39 -14.81
N VAL A 124 5.98 -6.85 -14.45
CA VAL A 124 6.70 -7.21 -13.22
C VAL A 124 5.86 -6.87 -11.99
N GLY A 125 5.27 -5.67 -11.94
CA GLY A 125 4.41 -5.25 -10.83
C GLY A 125 3.17 -6.13 -10.67
N THR A 126 2.49 -6.45 -11.78
CA THR A 126 1.31 -7.34 -11.77
C THR A 126 1.68 -8.76 -11.37
N PHE A 127 2.79 -9.29 -11.89
CA PHE A 127 3.25 -10.65 -11.60
C PHE A 127 3.60 -10.81 -10.11
N ILE A 128 4.40 -9.90 -9.55
CA ILE A 128 4.74 -9.92 -8.12
C ILE A 128 3.47 -9.72 -7.29
N GLY A 129 2.61 -8.77 -7.66
CA GLY A 129 1.35 -8.52 -6.95
C GLY A 129 0.41 -9.73 -6.93
N ALA A 130 0.27 -10.45 -8.04
CA ALA A 130 -0.56 -11.64 -8.14
C ALA A 130 -0.03 -12.81 -7.29
N ILE A 131 1.29 -13.02 -7.28
CA ILE A 131 1.94 -14.03 -6.43
C ILE A 131 1.76 -13.65 -4.95
N THR A 132 2.00 -12.40 -4.61
CA THR A 132 1.78 -11.88 -3.25
C THR A 132 0.34 -12.08 -2.79
N PHE A 133 -0.63 -11.75 -3.63
CA PHE A 133 -2.05 -11.93 -3.32
C PHE A 133 -2.39 -13.39 -3.06
N THR A 134 -2.10 -14.27 -4.03
CA THR A 134 -2.45 -15.69 -3.96
C THR A 134 -1.72 -16.41 -2.83
N GLY A 135 -0.40 -16.20 -2.68
CA GLY A 135 0.39 -16.79 -1.60
C GLY A 135 -0.10 -16.35 -0.22
N SER A 136 -0.47 -15.08 -0.07
CA SER A 136 -1.00 -14.54 1.20
C SER A 136 -2.37 -15.13 1.55
N VAL A 137 -3.26 -15.33 0.57
CA VAL A 137 -4.57 -15.96 0.78
C VAL A 137 -4.42 -17.41 1.22
N ILE A 138 -3.52 -18.17 0.60
CA ILE A 138 -3.22 -19.56 1.02
C ILE A 138 -2.60 -19.59 2.42
N ALA A 139 -1.65 -18.70 2.72
CA ALA A 139 -1.04 -18.60 4.03
C ALA A 139 -2.07 -18.27 5.12
N PHE A 140 -2.97 -17.32 4.86
CA PHE A 140 -4.11 -17.03 5.74
C PHE A 140 -4.99 -18.26 5.96
N GLY A 141 -5.37 -18.97 4.89
CA GLY A 141 -6.20 -20.17 4.99
C GLY A 141 -5.57 -21.28 5.81
N LYS A 142 -4.24 -21.49 5.68
CA LYS A 142 -3.50 -22.47 6.48
C LYS A 142 -3.40 -22.09 7.95
N LEU A 143 -3.04 -20.84 8.24
CA LEU A 143 -2.91 -20.36 9.63
C LEU A 143 -4.27 -20.36 10.37
N GLN A 144 -5.36 -20.15 9.63
CA GLN A 144 -6.72 -20.18 10.17
C GLN A 144 -7.31 -21.61 10.24
N GLY A 145 -6.59 -22.63 9.75
CA GLY A 145 -7.06 -24.03 9.74
C GLY A 145 -8.17 -24.33 8.73
N LEU A 146 -8.37 -23.46 7.73
CA LEU A 146 -9.37 -23.64 6.66
C LEU A 146 -8.84 -24.53 5.52
N ILE A 147 -7.52 -24.59 5.34
CA ILE A 147 -6.83 -25.31 4.26
C ILE A 147 -5.65 -26.08 4.88
N GLY A 148 -5.43 -27.33 4.45
CA GLY A 148 -4.28 -28.17 4.84
C GLY A 148 -2.97 -27.77 4.17
#